data_AF-A0A7S3BPN0-F1
#
_entry.id   AF-A0A7S3BPN0-F1
#
_cell.length_a   1.000
_cell.length_b   1.000
_cell.length_c   1.000
_cell.angle_alpha   90.00
_cell.angle_beta   90.00
_cell.angle_gamma   90.00
#
_symmetry.space_group_name_H-M   'P 1'
#
loop_
_entity.id
_entity.type
_entity.pdbx_description
1 polymer ?
#
loop_
_entity_poly.entity_id
_entity_poly.type
_entity_poly.pdbx_seq_one_letter_code
_entity_poly.pdbx_strand_id
1 'polypeptide(L)'
;MEWFKLRIELSVTSRLIPTTKGLSRLRLSDCPSSSSTDTSFDHSQWNAVLKASVSPAAATINGVTGVSTVDYGAIASDARFDAYLNALAQADIEKLPPIERFALWMNAYNALAISLINKHEK
;
A
#
# COMPACT_ATOMS: atom_id res chain seq x y z
N MET A 1 19.24 -22.87 4.96
CA MET A 1 18.83 -21.45 5.11
C MET A 1 17.31 -21.24 4.97
N GLU A 2 16.58 -22.02 4.17
CA GLU A 2 15.10 -21.91 4.06
C GLU A 2 14.34 -22.12 5.38
N TRP A 3 14.75 -23.09 6.19
CA TRP A 3 14.07 -23.44 7.45
C TRP A 3 13.99 -22.31 8.49
N PHE A 4 14.88 -21.32 8.40
CA PHE A 4 14.89 -20.19 9.35
C PHE A 4 13.86 -19.12 8.97
N LYS A 5 13.63 -18.90 7.66
CA LYS A 5 12.63 -17.93 7.15
C LYS A 5 11.21 -18.38 7.47
N LEU A 6 10.88 -19.67 7.25
CA LEU A 6 9.57 -20.25 7.56
C LEU A 6 9.20 -20.11 9.05
N ARG A 7 10.20 -20.18 9.93
CA ARG A 7 10.02 -20.12 11.38
C ARG A 7 9.79 -18.70 11.89
N ILE A 8 10.43 -17.70 11.29
CA ILE A 8 10.17 -16.29 11.56
C ILE A 8 8.75 -15.95 11.13
N GLU A 9 8.37 -16.29 9.88
CA GLU A 9 7.01 -16.05 9.37
C GLU A 9 5.94 -16.71 10.25
N LEU A 10 6.08 -17.99 10.61
CA LEU A 10 5.11 -18.67 11.48
C LEU A 10 5.06 -18.08 12.90
N SER A 11 6.21 -17.70 13.50
CA SER A 11 6.26 -17.21 14.88
C SER A 11 5.81 -15.75 15.04
N VAL A 12 6.00 -14.92 14.01
CA VAL A 12 5.60 -13.51 13.99
C VAL A 12 4.12 -13.40 13.64
N THR A 13 3.65 -14.13 12.62
CA THR A 13 2.27 -14.07 12.13
C THR A 13 1.27 -14.59 13.18
N SER A 14 1.64 -15.64 13.93
CA SER A 14 0.77 -16.20 14.99
C SER A 14 0.71 -15.35 16.27
N ARG A 15 1.67 -14.44 16.50
CA ARG A 15 1.76 -13.62 17.71
C ARG A 15 1.26 -12.19 17.52
N LEU A 16 1.44 -11.62 16.33
CA LEU A 16 1.08 -10.23 16.04
C LEU A 16 -0.29 -10.08 15.37
N ILE A 17 -0.82 -11.15 14.77
CA ILE A 17 -2.16 -11.14 14.18
C ILE A 17 -3.09 -11.86 15.16
N PRO A 18 -4.02 -11.13 15.83
CA PRO A 18 -5.02 -11.76 16.67
C PRO A 18 -5.77 -12.82 15.87
N THR A 19 -6.04 -13.98 16.47
CA THR A 19 -6.94 -14.94 15.85
C THR A 19 -8.29 -14.26 15.63
N THR A 20 -8.81 -14.30 14.40
CA THR A 20 -10.11 -13.69 14.04
C THR A 20 -11.31 -14.33 14.76
N LYS A 21 -11.07 -15.39 15.53
CA LYS A 21 -12.06 -16.09 16.34
C LYS A 21 -12.59 -15.15 17.44
N GLY A 22 -13.82 -14.65 17.24
CA GLY A 22 -14.50 -13.74 18.18
C GLY A 22 -14.34 -12.25 17.85
N LEU A 23 -13.59 -11.88 16.82
CA LEU A 23 -13.58 -10.51 16.32
C LEU A 23 -14.76 -10.31 15.36
N SER A 24 -15.69 -9.45 15.73
CA SER A 24 -16.69 -8.94 14.80
C SER A 24 -15.97 -8.10 13.75
N ARG A 25 -16.09 -8.49 12.48
CA ARG A 25 -15.58 -7.68 11.36
C ARG A 25 -16.40 -6.40 11.31
N LEU A 26 -15.90 -5.33 11.93
CA LEU A 26 -16.41 -3.98 11.70
C LEU A 26 -16.27 -3.72 10.20
N ARG A 27 -17.39 -3.57 9.50
CA ARG A 27 -17.32 -3.18 8.10
C ARG A 27 -16.99 -1.70 8.07
N LEU A 28 -16.20 -1.30 7.08
CA LEU A 28 -15.90 0.10 6.85
C LEU A 28 -17.18 0.93 6.69
N SER A 29 -18.24 0.31 6.15
CA SER A 29 -19.60 0.85 6.03
C SER A 29 -20.34 1.05 7.36
N ASP A 30 -19.88 0.45 8.46
CA ASP A 30 -20.48 0.60 9.80
C ASP A 30 -19.90 1.84 10.52
N CYS A 31 -18.88 2.48 9.94
CA CYS A 31 -18.39 3.77 10.40
C CYS A 31 -19.35 4.86 9.92
N PRO A 32 -19.86 5.75 10.80
CA PRO A 32 -20.78 6.80 10.38
C PRO A 32 -20.11 7.63 9.28
N SER A 33 -20.70 7.58 8.09
CA SER A 33 -20.28 8.41 6.95
C SER A 33 -20.55 9.85 7.33
N SER A 34 -19.52 10.51 7.85
CA SER A 34 -19.55 11.92 8.16
C SER A 34 -19.55 12.63 6.82
N SER A 35 -20.68 13.19 6.42
CA SER A 35 -20.74 14.10 5.28
C SER A 35 -20.09 15.42 5.70
N SER A 36 -18.78 15.41 5.92
CA SER A 36 -17.99 16.63 6.05
C SER A 36 -17.64 17.11 4.65
N THR A 37 -17.55 18.43 4.51
CA THR A 37 -16.90 19.07 3.37
C THR A 37 -15.43 18.65 3.45
N ASP A 38 -15.14 17.46 2.92
CA ASP A 38 -14.02 16.63 3.38
C ASP A 38 -12.69 17.18 2.89
N THR A 39 -11.86 17.59 3.84
CA THR A 39 -10.43 17.78 3.59
C THR A 39 -9.87 16.39 3.22
N SER A 40 -9.59 16.18 1.93
CA SER A 40 -9.05 14.94 1.38
C SER A 40 -7.62 15.14 0.91
N PHE A 41 -6.81 14.08 0.95
CA PHE A 41 -5.45 14.11 0.45
C PHE A 41 -5.43 13.69 -1.04
N ASP A 42 -4.75 14.46 -1.88
CA ASP A 42 -4.67 14.15 -3.31
C ASP A 42 -3.71 12.97 -3.60
N HIS A 43 -4.31 11.82 -3.93
CA HIS A 43 -3.60 10.61 -4.34
C HIS A 43 -3.46 10.46 -5.88
N SER A 44 -3.80 11.49 -6.67
CA SER A 44 -3.85 11.41 -8.13
C SER A 44 -2.51 11.01 -8.77
N GLN A 45 -1.40 11.56 -8.27
CA GLN A 45 -0.06 11.23 -8.76
C GLN A 45 0.27 9.76 -8.53
N TRP A 46 -0.03 9.24 -7.34
CA TRP A 46 0.18 7.83 -7.01
C TRP A 46 -0.65 6.90 -7.89
N ASN A 47 -1.92 7.23 -8.09
CA ASN A 47 -2.79 6.49 -9.00
C ASN A 47 -2.25 6.48 -10.45
N ALA A 48 -1.67 7.60 -10.90
CA ALA A 48 -1.08 7.71 -12.23
C ALA A 48 0.19 6.85 -12.37
N VAL A 49 1.04 6.81 -11.34
CA VAL A 49 2.23 5.92 -11.29
C VAL A 49 1.80 4.46 -11.37
N LEU A 50 0.83 4.03 -10.56
CA LEU A 50 0.34 2.65 -10.56
C LEU A 50 -0.25 2.25 -11.91
N LYS A 51 -1.07 3.10 -12.53
CA LYS A 51 -1.64 2.81 -13.86
C LYS A 51 -0.58 2.68 -14.95
N ALA A 52 0.50 3.44 -14.85
CA ALA A 52 1.59 3.38 -15.82
C ALA A 52 2.50 2.17 -15.61
N SER A 53 2.60 1.67 -14.37
CA SER A 53 3.63 0.69 -13.98
C SER A 53 3.07 -0.70 -13.68
N VAL A 54 1.75 -0.89 -13.65
CA VAL A 54 1.11 -2.18 -13.42
C VAL A 54 0.56 -2.73 -14.73
N SER A 55 1.06 -3.89 -15.15
CA SER A 55 0.53 -4.65 -16.27
C SER A 55 -0.51 -5.66 -15.76
N PRO A 56 -1.80 -5.52 -16.10
CA PRO A 56 -2.85 -6.35 -15.55
C PRO A 56 -2.88 -7.74 -16.18
N ALA A 57 -2.97 -8.78 -15.34
CA ALA A 57 -3.38 -10.16 -15.63
C ALA A 57 -2.94 -10.81 -16.97
N ALA A 58 -1.81 -10.39 -17.53
CA ALA A 58 -1.36 -10.79 -18.86
C ALA A 58 -0.17 -11.77 -18.82
N ALA A 59 0.48 -11.91 -17.65
CA ALA A 59 1.69 -12.71 -17.53
C ALA A 59 1.39 -14.13 -17.05
N THR A 60 2.29 -15.04 -17.43
CA THR A 60 2.43 -16.35 -16.78
C THR A 60 3.78 -16.38 -16.09
N ILE A 61 3.78 -16.48 -14.76
CA ILE A 61 5.02 -16.52 -13.97
C ILE A 61 5.05 -17.84 -13.22
N ASN A 62 6.11 -18.63 -13.43
CA ASN A 62 6.29 -19.94 -12.80
C ASN A 62 5.06 -20.87 -12.94
N GLY A 63 4.40 -20.82 -14.10
CA GLY A 63 3.21 -21.61 -14.40
C GLY A 63 1.88 -21.05 -13.87
N VAL A 64 1.89 -19.94 -13.11
CA VAL A 64 0.67 -19.24 -12.70
C VAL A 64 0.28 -18.24 -13.77
N THR A 65 -0.87 -18.49 -14.42
CA THR A 65 -1.40 -17.66 -15.50
C THR A 65 -2.30 -16.54 -14.95
N GLY A 66 -2.43 -15.45 -15.71
CA GLY A 66 -3.36 -14.37 -15.36
C GLY A 66 -2.85 -13.47 -14.22
N VAL A 67 -1.54 -13.42 -13.98
CA VAL A 67 -0.97 -12.58 -12.91
C VAL A 67 -0.73 -11.16 -13.38
N SER A 68 -1.06 -10.20 -12.52
CA SER A 68 -0.63 -8.82 -12.70
C SER A 68 0.83 -8.67 -12.28
N THR A 69 1.56 -7.84 -13.00
CA THR A 69 2.98 -7.58 -12.73
C THR A 69 3.20 -6.09 -12.50
N VAL A 70 4.21 -5.76 -11.71
CA VAL A 70 4.57 -4.39 -11.36
C VAL A 70 5.99 -4.13 -11.86
N ASP A 71 6.17 -3.09 -12.64
CA ASP A 71 7.48 -2.62 -13.09
C ASP A 71 8.07 -1.63 -12.08
N TYR A 72 8.82 -2.15 -11.11
CA TYR A 72 9.49 -1.33 -10.09
C TYR A 72 10.55 -0.40 -10.69
N GLY A 73 11.17 -0.78 -11.81
CA GLY A 73 12.14 0.05 -12.52
C GLY A 73 11.47 1.30 -13.10
N ALA A 74 10.31 1.12 -13.74
CA ALA A 74 9.49 2.24 -14.23
C ALA A 74 9.11 3.18 -13.08
N ILE A 75 8.62 2.65 -11.94
CA ILE A 75 8.29 3.45 -10.76
C ILE A 75 9.51 4.22 -10.26
N ALA A 76 10.68 3.59 -10.19
CA ALA A 76 11.92 4.22 -9.72
C ALA A 76 12.42 5.38 -10.61
N SER A 77 11.95 5.46 -11.85
CA SER A 77 12.30 6.50 -12.82
C SER A 77 11.20 7.56 -13.01
N ASP A 78 10.04 7.38 -12.38
CA ASP A 78 8.87 8.24 -12.56
C ASP A 78 8.91 9.44 -11.60
N ALA A 79 9.07 10.65 -12.15
CA ALA A 79 9.09 11.88 -11.35
C ALA A 79 7.81 12.12 -10.52
N ARG A 80 6.67 11.53 -10.92
CA ARG A 80 5.41 11.60 -10.15
C ARG A 80 5.50 10.81 -8.84
N PHE A 81 6.34 9.77 -8.80
CA PHE A 81 6.54 8.99 -7.59
C PHE A 81 7.29 9.80 -6.53
N ASP A 82 8.38 10.47 -6.92
CA ASP A 82 9.12 11.36 -6.01
C ASP A 82 8.27 12.55 -5.55
N ALA A 83 7.50 13.15 -6.46
CA ALA A 83 6.59 14.23 -6.13
C ALA A 83 5.49 13.77 -5.13
N TYR A 84 4.98 12.55 -5.28
CA TYR A 84 4.05 11.96 -4.33
C TYR A 84 4.66 11.69 -2.95
N LEU A 85 5.90 11.16 -2.88
CA LEU A 85 6.61 10.97 -1.61
C LEU A 85 6.84 12.32 -0.89
N ASN A 86 7.17 13.38 -1.63
CA ASN A 86 7.28 14.72 -1.07
C ASN A 86 5.95 15.26 -0.55
N ALA A 87 4.85 15.02 -1.27
CA ALA A 87 3.51 15.41 -0.82
C ALA A 87 3.13 14.68 0.48
N LEU A 88 3.43 13.38 0.59
CA LEU A 88 3.22 12.61 1.82
C LEU A 88 4.02 13.17 3.00
N ALA A 89 5.28 13.57 2.78
CA ALA A 89 6.13 14.14 3.83
C ALA A 89 5.62 15.50 4.35
N GLN A 90 4.80 16.21 3.57
CA GLN A 90 4.24 17.52 3.92
C GLN A 90 2.78 17.45 4.39
N ALA A 91 2.16 16.27 4.39
CA ALA A 91 0.76 16.11 4.74
C ALA A 91 0.48 16.51 6.19
N ASP A 92 -0.52 17.37 6.40
CA ASP A 92 -1.00 17.72 7.74
C ASP A 92 -2.09 16.73 8.18
N ILE A 93 -1.64 15.63 8.78
CA ILE A 93 -2.48 14.47 9.12
C ILE A 93 -3.56 14.84 10.14
N GLU A 94 -3.29 15.79 11.03
CA GLU A 94 -4.23 16.19 12.09
C GLU A 94 -5.46 16.91 11.53
N LYS A 95 -5.36 17.49 10.32
CA LYS A 95 -6.49 18.13 9.63
C LYS A 95 -7.36 17.17 8.83
N LEU A 96 -6.93 15.92 8.66
CA LEU A 96 -7.69 14.93 7.89
C LEU A 96 -8.74 14.23 8.77
N PRO A 97 -9.96 13.98 8.24
CA PRO A 97 -10.93 13.15 8.93
C PRO A 97 -10.40 11.71 9.08
N PRO A 98 -10.90 10.92 10.05
CA PRO A 98 -10.38 9.58 10.34
C PRO A 98 -10.25 8.65 9.13
N ILE A 99 -11.22 8.70 8.22
CA ILE A 99 -11.22 7.88 7.00
C ILE A 99 -10.10 8.26 6.04
N GLU A 100 -9.88 9.57 5.83
CA GLU A 100 -8.80 10.08 4.97
C GLU A 100 -7.43 9.84 5.60
N ARG A 101 -7.30 9.92 6.93
CA ARG A 101 -6.05 9.51 7.61
C ARG A 101 -5.72 8.05 7.34
N PHE A 102 -6.72 7.17 7.45
CA PHE A 102 -6.51 5.75 7.17
C PHE A 102 -6.11 5.50 5.71
N ALA A 103 -6.78 6.16 4.76
CA ALA A 103 -6.43 6.09 3.35
C ALA A 103 -5.00 6.61 3.09
N LEU A 104 -4.62 7.73 3.70
CA LEU A 104 -3.27 8.29 3.61
C LEU A 104 -2.24 7.29 4.12
N TRP A 105 -2.44 6.71 5.31
CA TRP A 105 -1.49 5.76 5.89
C TRP A 105 -1.30 4.50 5.05
N MET A 106 -2.39 3.94 4.52
CA MET A 106 -2.32 2.76 3.65
C MET A 106 -1.52 3.06 2.37
N ASN A 107 -1.78 4.20 1.73
CA ASN A 107 -1.05 4.58 0.52
C ASN A 107 0.41 4.96 0.82
N ALA A 108 0.68 5.63 1.95
CA ALA A 108 2.02 6.00 2.38
C ALA A 108 2.87 4.76 2.66
N TYR A 109 2.31 3.78 3.38
CA TYR A 109 2.99 2.51 3.62
C TYR A 109 3.40 1.83 2.32
N ASN A 110 2.48 1.70 1.36
CA ASN A 110 2.75 1.06 0.08
C ASN A 110 3.82 1.81 -0.73
N ALA A 111 3.73 3.14 -0.81
CA ALA A 111 4.71 3.96 -1.53
C ALA A 111 6.11 3.89 -0.89
N LEU A 112 6.19 3.94 0.44
CA LEU A 112 7.47 3.83 1.16
C LEU A 112 8.08 2.43 1.02
N ALA A 113 7.27 1.37 1.04
CA ALA A 113 7.75 0.01 0.80
C ALA A 113 8.39 -0.12 -0.59
N ILE A 114 7.79 0.47 -1.61
CA ILE A 114 8.34 0.50 -2.98
C ILE A 114 9.61 1.35 -3.04
N SER A 115 9.66 2.49 -2.34
CA SER A 115 10.88 3.30 -2.22
C SER A 115 12.04 2.49 -1.64
N LEU A 116 11.79 1.65 -0.63
CA LEU A 116 12.79 0.75 -0.07
C LEU A 116 13.24 -0.32 -1.08
N ILE A 117 12.31 -0.97 -1.79
CA ILE A 117 12.63 -1.92 -2.86
C ILE A 117 13.55 -1.24 -3.90
N ASN A 118 13.16 -0.07 -4.39
CA ASN A 118 13.91 0.70 -5.38
C ASN A 118 15.30 1.16 -4.89
N LYS A 119 15.51 1.24 -3.58
CA LYS A 119 16.81 1.58 -2.99
C LYS A 119 17.73 0.36 -2.87
N HIS A 120 17.18 -0.84 -2.71
CA HIS A 120 17.95 -2.05 -2.40
C HIS A 120 18.13 -3.01 -3.59
N GLU A 121 17.26 -2.97 -4.60
CA GLU A 121 17.30 -3.82 -5.78
C GLU A 121 17.95 -3.13 -7.00
N LYS A 122 18.71 -2.05 -6.79
CA LYS A 122 19.51 -1.36 -7.81
C LYS A 122 20.94 -1.89 -7.86
#